data_AF-A0AAJ6A7U7-F1
#
_entry.id   AF-A0AAJ6A7U7-F1
#
_cell.length_a   1.000
_cell.length_b   1.000
_cell.length_c   1.000
_cell.angle_alpha   90.00
_cell.angle_beta   90.00
_cell.angle_gamma   90.00
#
_symmetry.space_group_name_H-M   'P 1'
#
loop_
_entity.id
_entity.type
_entity.pdbx_description
1 polymer ?
#
loop_
_entity_poly.entity_id
_entity_poly.type
_entity_poly.pdbx_seq_one_letter_code
_entity_poly.pdbx_strand_id
1 'polypeptide(L)'
;MTVYLWALYRPRIEPKKGFGDLGYLIRWLEKQRLPGEAPSDWVVMLLKIAENDGRSVYVHDKGGPDEWTLTLNRVDALPRC
;
A
#
# COMPACT_ATOMS: atom_id res chain seq x y z
N MET A 1 -5.94 5.88 17.13
CA MET A 1 -6.11 5.79 15.67
C MET A 1 -4.78 5.36 15.08
N THR A 2 -4.74 4.24 14.37
CA THR A 2 -3.50 3.74 13.75
C THR A 2 -3.31 4.40 12.39
N VAL A 3 -2.13 4.96 12.16
CA VAL A 3 -1.78 5.62 10.90
C VAL A 3 -0.74 4.77 10.19
N TYR A 4 -0.77 4.82 8.86
CA TYR A 4 0.16 4.12 8.00
C TYR A 4 0.81 5.10 7.03
N LEU A 5 2.04 4.76 6.65
CA LEU A 5 2.75 5.33 5.52
C LEU A 5 2.83 4.27 4.43
N TRP A 6 2.57 4.65 3.19
CA TRP A 6 2.69 3.76 2.05
C TRP A 6 3.42 4.39 0.88
N ALA A 7 4.00 3.52 0.05
CA ALA A 7 4.55 3.88 -1.24
C ALA A 7 4.11 2.85 -2.29
N LEU A 8 3.58 3.37 -3.40
CA LEU A 8 3.19 2.63 -4.59
C LEU A 8 4.29 2.79 -5.65
N TYR A 9 4.81 1.66 -6.10
CA TYR A 9 5.82 1.56 -7.14
C TYR A 9 5.20 0.93 -8.38
N ARG A 10 5.49 1.52 -9.54
CA ARG A 10 5.12 0.99 -10.86
C ARG A 10 6.33 1.09 -11.78
N PRO A 11 6.54 0.13 -12.69
CA PRO A 11 7.62 0.21 -13.66
C PRO A 11 7.58 1.53 -14.42
N ARG A 12 8.72 2.22 -14.49
CA ARG A 12 8.90 3.47 -15.26
C ARG A 12 8.02 4.65 -14.84
N ILE A 13 7.42 4.62 -13.65
CA ILE A 13 6.65 5.73 -13.09
C ILE A 13 7.24 6.09 -11.72
N GLU A 14 7.31 7.38 -11.42
CA GLU A 14 7.75 7.84 -10.09
C GLU A 14 6.88 7.26 -8.97
N PRO A 15 7.50 6.80 -7.86
CA PRO A 15 6.75 6.25 -6.74
C PRO A 15 5.80 7.28 -6.14
N LYS A 16 4.54 6.90 -5.95
CA LYS A 16 3.56 7.73 -5.27
C LYS A 16 3.47 7.34 -3.80
N LYS A 17 3.45 8.34 -2.92
CA LYS A 17 3.42 8.13 -1.46
C LYS A 17 2.13 8.68 -0.88
N GLY A 18 1.75 8.16 0.28
CA GLY A 18 0.63 8.68 1.05
C GLY A 18 0.72 8.29 2.51
N PHE A 19 -0.15 8.89 3.31
CA PHE A 19 -0.27 8.63 4.74
C PHE A 19 -1.73 8.72 5.17
N GLY A 20 -2.10 7.98 6.22
CA GLY A 20 -3.47 7.98 6.76
C GLY A 20 -3.89 6.62 7.31
N ASP A 21 -5.18 6.44 7.52
CA ASP A 21 -5.75 5.15 7.90
C ASP A 21 -5.95 4.21 6.69
N LEU A 22 -6.25 2.93 6.97
CA LEU A 22 -6.47 1.92 5.93
C LEU A 22 -7.69 2.24 5.04
N GLY A 23 -8.72 2.89 5.57
CA GLY A 23 -9.89 3.28 4.78
C GLY A 23 -9.56 4.37 3.76
N TYR A 24 -8.69 5.31 4.13
CA TYR A 24 -8.15 6.30 3.21
C TYR A 24 -7.22 5.65 2.19
N LEU A 25 -6.39 4.67 2.57
CA LEU A 25 -5.57 3.90 1.63
C LEU A 25 -6.42 3.21 0.56
N ILE A 26 -7.53 2.55 0.91
CA ILE A 26 -8.45 1.93 -0.05
C ILE A 26 -8.94 2.96 -1.08
N ARG A 27 -9.53 4.06 -0.62
CA ARG A 27 -10.02 5.14 -1.49
C ARG A 27 -8.90 5.79 -2.33
N TRP A 28 -7.69 5.81 -1.81
CA TRP A 28 -6.53 6.34 -2.51
C TRP A 28 -6.08 5.41 -3.63
N LEU A 29 -6.10 4.08 -3.42
CA LEU A 29 -5.77 3.07 -4.43
C LEU A 29 -6.77 3.08 -5.59
N GLU A 30 -8.07 3.20 -5.30
CA GLU A 30 -9.13 3.32 -6.32
C GLU A 30 -8.87 4.48 -7.29
N LYS A 31 -8.29 5.58 -6.80
CA LYS A 31 -7.93 6.76 -7.62
C LYS A 31 -6.66 6.58 -8.44
N GLN A 32 -5.83 5.56 -8.15
CA GLN A 32 -4.58 5.35 -8.89
C GLN A 32 -4.76 4.66 -10.24
N ARG A 33 -5.95 4.11 -10.52
CA ARG A 33 -6.25 3.34 -11.72
C ARG A 33 -5.18 2.28 -11.97
N LEU A 34 -4.98 1.42 -10.98
CA LEU A 34 -3.98 0.36 -11.05
C LEU A 34 -4.35 -0.66 -12.13
N PRO A 35 -3.35 -1.20 -12.85
CA PRO A 35 -3.58 -2.29 -13.79
C PRO A 35 -3.76 -3.63 -13.04
N GLY A 36 -4.44 -4.57 -13.70
CA GLY A 36 -4.89 -5.83 -13.10
C GLY A 36 -6.01 -5.60 -12.09
N GLU A 37 -7.19 -6.18 -12.34
CA GLU A 37 -8.47 -5.91 -11.65
C GLU A 37 -8.52 -6.27 -10.14
N ALA A 38 -7.40 -6.23 -9.43
CA ALA A 38 -7.28 -6.49 -8.00
C ALA A 38 -8.09 -5.47 -7.18
N PRO A 39 -9.11 -5.92 -6.41
CA PRO A 39 -9.88 -5.04 -5.55
C PRO A 39 -9.00 -4.40 -4.46
N SER A 40 -9.16 -3.09 -4.26
CA SER A 40 -8.30 -2.31 -3.34
C SER A 40 -8.44 -2.74 -1.88
N ASP A 41 -9.65 -3.15 -1.48
CA ASP A 41 -9.94 -3.71 -0.16
C ASP A 41 -9.24 -5.06 0.06
N TRP A 42 -9.22 -5.94 -0.93
CA TRP A 42 -8.47 -7.21 -0.89
C TRP A 42 -6.97 -6.97 -0.74
N VAL A 43 -6.40 -6.03 -1.50
CA VAL A 43 -4.97 -5.69 -1.42
C VAL A 43 -4.61 -5.21 -0.01
N VAL A 44 -5.43 -4.32 0.56
CA VAL A 44 -5.20 -3.80 1.91
C VAL A 44 -5.39 -4.88 2.98
N MET A 45 -6.36 -5.77 2.81
CA MET A 45 -6.53 -6.93 3.69
C MET A 45 -5.30 -7.84 3.66
N LEU A 46 -4.76 -8.16 2.49
CA LEU A 46 -3.56 -8.99 2.35
C LEU A 46 -2.33 -8.32 2.98
N LEU A 47 -2.15 -7.01 2.76
CA LEU A 47 -1.10 -6.23 3.44
C LEU A 47 -1.24 -6.28 4.95
N LYS A 48 -2.48 -6.27 5.47
CA LYS A 48 -2.71 -6.32 6.92
C LYS A 48 -2.44 -7.71 7.50
N ILE A 49 -2.81 -8.76 6.79
CA ILE A 49 -2.53 -10.15 7.17
C ILE A 49 -1.01 -10.42 7.15
N ALA A 50 -0.31 -9.88 6.15
CA ALA A 50 1.14 -10.01 6.00
C ALA A 50 1.97 -9.03 6.85
N GLU A 51 1.33 -8.19 7.68
CA GLU A 51 2.02 -7.21 8.52
C GLU A 51 2.90 -7.92 9.55
N ASN A 52 4.21 -7.69 9.47
CA ASN A 52 5.21 -8.15 10.44
C ASN A 52 6.00 -6.95 10.97
N ASP A 53 6.06 -6.79 12.30
CA ASP A 53 6.67 -5.62 12.98
C ASP A 53 6.18 -4.27 12.42
N GLY A 54 4.89 -4.21 12.07
CA GLY A 54 4.28 -3.00 11.50
C GLY A 54 4.71 -2.72 10.05
N ARG A 55 5.32 -3.66 9.33
CA ARG A 55 5.67 -3.50 7.91
C ARG A 55 5.08 -4.62 7.06
N SER A 56 4.66 -4.29 5.84
CA SER A 56 4.27 -5.28 4.83
C SER A 56 4.50 -4.78 3.41
N VAL A 57 4.58 -5.73 2.48
CA VAL A 57 4.74 -5.49 1.05
C VAL A 57 3.79 -6.40 0.30
N TYR A 58 3.11 -5.83 -0.69
CA TYR A 58 2.29 -6.55 -1.65
C TYR A 58 2.84 -6.31 -3.05
N VAL A 59 2.99 -7.37 -3.82
CA VAL A 59 3.45 -7.32 -5.22
C VAL A 59 2.37 -7.95 -6.09
N HIS A 60 1.84 -7.17 -7.02
CA HIS A 60 0.94 -7.63 -8.06
C HIS A 60 1.72 -8.02 -9.31
N ASP A 61 1.29 -9.08 -9.99
CA ASP A 61 1.78 -9.52 -11.30
C ASP A 61 3.30 -9.43 -11.48
N LYS A 62 4.04 -10.04 -10.54
CA LYS A 62 5.51 -9.94 -10.50
C LYS A 62 6.14 -10.47 -11.80
N GLY A 63 6.85 -9.59 -12.50
CA GLY A 63 7.50 -9.83 -13.79
C GLY A 63 6.56 -9.72 -15.00
N GLY A 64 5.28 -9.43 -14.78
CA GLY A 64 4.27 -9.32 -15.82
C GLY A 64 3.99 -7.87 -16.28
N PRO A 65 3.11 -7.71 -17.28
CA PRO A 65 2.79 -6.41 -17.86
C PRO A 65 2.08 -5.45 -16.90
N ASP A 66 1.41 -5.99 -15.87
CA ASP A 66 0.63 -5.22 -14.91
C ASP A 66 1.34 -5.10 -13.55
N GLU A 67 2.67 -5.31 -13.50
CA GLU A 67 3.42 -5.29 -12.24
C GLU A 67 3.25 -3.95 -11.48
N TRP A 68 2.95 -4.06 -10.19
CA TRP A 68 3.08 -2.95 -9.25
C TRP A 68 3.31 -3.46 -7.84
N THR A 69 3.95 -2.63 -7.01
CA THR A 69 4.28 -2.96 -5.63
C THR A 69 3.74 -1.90 -4.69
N LEU A 70 3.10 -2.32 -3.60
CA LEU A 70 2.65 -1.46 -2.53
C LEU A 70 3.35 -1.84 -1.23
N THR A 71 4.05 -0.88 -0.63
CA THR A 71 4.63 -1.04 0.71
C THR A 71 3.75 -0.33 1.72
N LEU A 72 3.64 -0.91 2.92
CA LEU A 72 2.85 -0.38 4.03
C LEU A 72 3.70 -0.40 5.30
N ASN A 73 3.72 0.71 6.02
CA ASN A 73 4.41 0.84 7.31
C ASN A 73 3.43 1.45 8.31
N ARG A 74 3.16 0.73 9.39
CA ARG A 74 2.42 1.22 10.55
C ARG A 74 3.29 2.24 11.29
N VAL A 75 2.70 3.40 11.53
CA VAL A 75 3.29 4.43 12.37
C VAL A 75 2.63 4.31 13.73
N ASP A 76 3.32 3.64 14.65
CA ASP A 76 3.01 3.78 16.07
C ASP A 76 3.38 5.21 16.45
N ALA A 77 2.48 5.91 17.15
CA ALA A 77 2.56 7.35 17.42
C ALA A 77 4.00 7.83 17.68
N LEU A 78 4.40 8.92 17.00
CA LEU A 78 5.75 9.49 17.06
C LEU A 78 6.36 9.41 18.47
N PRO A 79 7.65 9.05 18.62
CA PRO A 79 8.30 9.18 19.91
C PRO A 79 8.06 10.60 20.40
N ARG A 80 7.47 10.73 21.58
CA ARG A 80 7.37 12.03 22.26
C ARG A 80 8.79 12.56 22.36
N CYS A 81 9.08 13.64 21.63
CA CYS A 81 10.25 14.46 21.88
C CYS A 81 10.18 15.04 23.29
#